data_AF-A0A519GWV8-F1
#
_entry.id   AF-A0A519GWV8-F1
#
_cell.length_a   1.000
_cell.length_b   1.000
_cell.length_c   1.000
_cell.angle_alpha   90.00
_cell.angle_beta   90.00
_cell.angle_gamma   90.00
#
_symmetry.space_group_name_H-M   'P 1'
#
loop_
_entity.id
_entity.type
_entity.pdbx_description
1 polymer ?
#
loop_
_entity_poly.entity_id
_entity_poly.type
_entity_poly.pdbx_seq_one_letter_code
_entity_poly.pdbx_strand_id
1 'polypeptide(L)'
;GYFYWAPAVAWTRDALDAWPLLASVWGWIGGLFSADPRNFLAPLAVVLAATPVLVLVSLLVVAAFMAPALTRLVGERRFPGLEQKKGASFVGSVARSLGVTVLALLALLVSMPLWLIPPLVLVLPPLIWGWLTYRVMSFDALAEHASAEERAELLRTHRLPLLGIGVLCGYLGAAPSIVWASGVLFAAAFFVLVPLAIWIYTLVFAFSALWFAHYCLDALNQLRAQRAAVAGPPSDGPPPAIGTDRDIASQWSSP
;
A
#
# COMPACT_ATOMS: atom_id res chain seq x y z
N GLY A 1 -31.36 22.24 8.22
CA GLY A 1 -30.64 21.08 8.76
C GLY A 1 -29.83 20.44 7.66
N TYR A 2 -28.63 19.92 7.95
CA TYR A 2 -27.80 19.21 6.97
C TYR A 2 -28.54 17.96 6.46
N PHE A 3 -28.59 17.77 5.13
CA PHE A 3 -29.48 16.85 4.43
C PHE A 3 -29.43 15.39 4.94
N TYR A 4 -28.26 14.93 5.38
CA TYR A 4 -28.05 13.55 5.87
C TYR A 4 -27.91 13.42 7.39
N TRP A 5 -27.86 14.54 8.11
CA TRP A 5 -27.57 14.54 9.55
C TRP A 5 -28.75 14.05 10.39
N ALA A 6 -29.94 14.64 10.19
CA ALA A 6 -31.13 14.27 10.95
C ALA A 6 -31.54 12.79 10.74
N PRO A 7 -31.50 12.24 9.51
CA PRO A 7 -31.76 10.80 9.30
C PRO A 7 -30.72 9.89 9.96
N ALA A 8 -29.43 10.23 9.89
CA ALA A 8 -28.36 9.41 10.47
C ALA A 8 -28.42 9.36 12.00
N VAL A 9 -28.71 10.50 12.65
CA VAL A 9 -28.89 10.57 14.10
C VAL A 9 -30.13 9.79 14.52
N ALA A 10 -31.24 9.91 13.77
CA ALA A 10 -32.46 9.16 14.04
C ALA A 10 -32.23 7.65 13.94
N TRP A 11 -31.62 7.17 12.85
CA TRP A 11 -31.31 5.74 12.67
C TRP A 11 -30.39 5.19 13.77
N THR A 12 -29.38 5.95 14.17
CA THR A 12 -28.46 5.55 15.25
C THR A 12 -29.19 5.44 16.59
N ARG A 13 -30.18 6.32 16.82
CA ARG A 13 -31.02 6.30 18.01
C ARG A 13 -31.89 5.04 18.04
N ASP A 14 -32.54 4.73 16.93
CA ASP A 14 -33.35 3.52 16.76
C ASP A 14 -32.51 2.25 16.94
N ALA A 15 -31.28 2.24 16.43
CA ALA A 15 -30.34 1.13 16.59
C ALA A 15 -29.89 0.95 18.06
N LEU A 16 -29.68 2.04 18.79
CA LEU A 16 -29.37 2.00 20.23
C LEU A 16 -30.56 1.53 21.07
N ASP A 17 -31.79 1.84 20.64
CA ASP A 17 -33.03 1.39 21.29
C ASP A 17 -33.33 -0.09 21.03
N ALA A 18 -32.87 -0.64 19.91
CA ALA A 18 -33.04 -2.03 19.55
C ALA A 18 -32.23 -3.02 20.42
N TRP A 19 -31.31 -2.54 21.28
CA TRP A 19 -30.48 -3.41 22.14
C TRP A 19 -31.02 -3.49 23.58
N PRO A 20 -31.61 -4.64 23.99
CA PRO A 20 -32.31 -4.77 25.28
C PRO A 20 -31.41 -4.56 26.51
N LEU A 21 -30.12 -4.89 26.38
CA LEU A 21 -29.11 -4.71 27.43
C LEU A 21 -28.82 -3.22 27.71
N LEU A 22 -28.89 -2.36 26.69
CA LEU A 22 -28.68 -0.92 26.83
C LEU A 22 -29.91 -0.20 27.38
N ALA A 23 -31.11 -0.71 27.13
CA ALA A 23 -32.35 -0.12 27.64
C ALA A 23 -32.36 -0.02 29.18
N SER A 24 -31.89 -1.05 29.88
CA SER A 24 -31.78 -1.05 31.35
C SER A 24 -30.73 -0.07 31.88
N VAL A 25 -29.61 0.07 31.17
CA VAL A 25 -28.53 1.03 31.50
C VAL A 25 -29.01 2.46 31.28
N TRP A 26 -29.74 2.73 30.19
CA TRP A 26 -30.31 4.04 29.91
C TRP A 26 -31.37 4.45 30.92
N GLY A 27 -32.22 3.51 31.37
CA GLY A 27 -33.21 3.78 32.42
C GLY A 27 -32.56 4.15 33.76
N TRP A 28 -31.46 3.49 34.12
CA TRP A 28 -30.69 3.81 35.32
C TRP A 28 -30.00 5.18 35.24
N ILE A 29 -29.39 5.51 34.10
CA ILE A 29 -28.74 6.81 33.86
C ILE A 29 -29.77 7.95 33.76
N GLY A 30 -30.91 7.71 33.12
CA GLY A 30 -32.01 8.67 33.04
C GLY A 30 -32.66 8.98 34.39
N GLY A 31 -32.52 8.09 35.37
CA GLY A 31 -32.89 8.37 36.77
C GLY A 31 -31.92 9.30 37.50
N LEU A 32 -30.66 9.41 37.03
CA LEU A 32 -29.61 10.25 37.62
C LEU A 32 -29.51 11.64 36.97
N PHE A 33 -30.03 11.81 35.75
CA PHE A 33 -29.94 13.06 34.98
C PHE A 33 -31.28 13.44 34.36
N SER A 34 -31.66 14.73 34.43
CA SER A 34 -32.93 15.25 33.90
C SER A 34 -33.03 15.25 32.37
N ALA A 35 -31.90 15.05 31.67
CA ALA A 35 -31.82 15.04 30.22
C ALA A 35 -31.58 13.61 29.72
N ASP A 36 -32.32 13.19 28.69
CA ASP A 36 -32.11 11.90 28.03
C ASP A 36 -30.67 11.84 27.49
N PRO A 37 -29.79 10.96 28.03
CA PRO A 37 -28.40 10.87 27.62
C PRO A 37 -28.25 10.55 26.12
N ARG A 38 -29.29 9.97 25.49
CA ARG A 38 -29.32 9.65 24.05
C ARG A 38 -29.32 10.89 23.16
N ASN A 39 -29.81 12.04 23.65
CA ASN A 39 -29.77 13.31 22.90
C ASN A 39 -28.34 13.76 22.58
N PHE A 40 -27.36 13.39 23.42
CA PHE A 40 -25.96 13.73 23.22
C PHE A 40 -25.17 12.55 22.62
N LEU A 41 -25.52 11.32 23.01
CA LEU A 41 -24.82 10.13 22.57
C LEU A 41 -25.07 9.74 21.12
N ALA A 42 -26.29 9.89 20.60
CA ALA A 42 -26.58 9.53 19.21
C ALA A 42 -25.80 10.42 18.20
N PRO A 43 -25.77 11.75 18.33
CA PRO A 43 -24.89 12.61 17.53
C PRO A 43 -23.40 12.26 17.68
N LEU A 44 -22.94 12.00 18.90
CA LEU A 44 -21.55 11.64 19.17
C LEU A 44 -21.17 10.32 18.51
N ALA A 45 -22.04 9.31 18.59
CA ALA A 45 -21.86 8.00 17.96
C ALA A 45 -21.83 8.11 16.43
N VAL A 46 -22.71 8.92 15.83
CA VAL A 46 -22.67 9.20 14.38
C VAL A 46 -21.33 9.81 13.99
N VAL A 47 -20.85 10.82 14.72
CA VAL A 47 -19.54 11.44 14.43
C VAL A 47 -18.41 10.43 14.62
N LEU A 48 -18.41 9.67 15.71
CA LEU A 48 -17.36 8.70 16.02
C LEU A 48 -17.31 7.54 15.00
N ALA A 49 -18.45 7.14 14.44
CA ALA A 49 -18.54 6.11 13.41
C ALA A 49 -18.26 6.65 12.00
N ALA A 50 -18.78 7.83 11.66
CA ALA A 50 -18.62 8.43 10.34
C ALA A 50 -17.19 8.92 10.11
N THR A 51 -16.53 9.48 11.14
CA THR A 51 -15.16 10.00 11.04
C THR A 51 -14.15 8.97 10.52
N PRO A 52 -13.99 7.77 11.13
CA PRO A 52 -13.04 6.77 10.63
C PRO A 52 -13.42 6.26 9.23
N VAL A 53 -14.71 6.12 8.92
CA VAL A 53 -15.16 5.71 7.58
C VAL A 53 -14.80 6.75 6.53
N LEU A 54 -15.06 8.04 6.79
CA LEU A 54 -14.73 9.14 5.90
C LEU A 54 -13.22 9.27 5.71
N VAL A 55 -12.44 9.14 6.79
CA VAL A 55 -10.97 9.11 6.72
C VAL A 55 -10.50 7.94 5.85
N LEU A 56 -11.04 6.74 6.07
CA LEU A 56 -10.67 5.55 5.31
C LEU A 56 -11.00 5.72 3.81
N VAL A 57 -12.20 6.17 3.47
CA VAL A 57 -12.61 6.45 2.09
C VAL A 57 -11.73 7.52 1.45
N SER A 58 -11.46 8.61 2.17
CA SER A 58 -10.59 9.69 1.67
C SER A 58 -9.17 9.20 1.41
N LEU A 59 -8.60 8.42 2.32
CA LEU A 59 -7.27 7.82 2.16
C LEU A 59 -7.25 6.82 0.99
N LEU A 60 -8.29 6.00 0.83
CA LEU A 60 -8.41 5.08 -0.31
C LEU A 60 -8.45 5.83 -1.65
N VAL A 61 -9.24 6.91 -1.73
CA VAL A 61 -9.30 7.77 -2.91
C VAL A 61 -7.93 8.40 -3.16
N VAL A 62 -7.34 9.05 -2.16
CA VAL A 62 -6.02 9.68 -2.30
C VAL A 62 -4.96 8.67 -2.73
N ALA A 63 -4.89 7.49 -2.11
CA ALA A 63 -3.94 6.45 -2.47
C ALA A 63 -4.17 5.94 -3.91
N ALA A 64 -5.43 5.72 -4.29
CA ALA A 64 -5.79 5.27 -5.64
C ALA A 64 -5.40 6.28 -6.73
N PHE A 65 -5.40 7.58 -6.44
CA PHE A 65 -5.09 8.62 -7.42
C PHE A 65 -3.64 9.14 -7.35
N MET A 66 -3.05 9.28 -6.16
CA MET A 66 -1.70 9.84 -5.98
C MET A 66 -0.59 8.84 -6.30
N ALA A 67 -0.72 7.58 -5.87
CA ALA A 67 0.31 6.57 -6.09
C ALA A 67 0.62 6.34 -7.59
N PRO A 68 -0.39 6.19 -8.49
CA PRO A 68 -0.11 6.09 -9.94
C PRO A 68 0.41 7.40 -10.55
N ALA A 69 -0.05 8.56 -10.08
CA ALA A 69 0.43 9.84 -10.59
C ALA A 69 1.92 10.09 -10.25
N LEU A 70 2.35 9.77 -9.03
CA LEU A 70 3.74 9.92 -8.60
C LEU A 70 4.66 8.91 -9.28
N THR A 71 4.23 7.66 -9.43
CA THR A 71 5.02 6.62 -10.14
C THR A 71 5.19 6.97 -11.61
N ARG A 72 4.14 7.47 -12.27
CA ARG A 72 4.22 7.97 -13.65
C ARG A 72 5.17 9.16 -13.78
N LEU A 73 5.13 10.12 -12.87
CA LEU A 73 6.03 11.29 -12.88
C LEU A 73 7.50 10.90 -12.70
N VAL A 74 7.78 9.89 -11.87
CA VAL A 74 9.15 9.35 -11.68
C VAL A 74 9.61 8.57 -12.91
N GLY A 75 8.72 7.75 -13.50
CA GLY A 75 9.00 7.04 -14.74
C GLY A 75 9.36 8.00 -15.87
N GLU A 76 8.56 9.04 -16.08
CA GLU A 76 8.76 10.03 -17.14
C GLU A 76 10.02 10.89 -16.91
N ARG A 77 10.33 11.31 -15.67
CA ARG A 77 11.50 12.16 -15.38
C ARG A 77 12.82 11.43 -15.20
N ARG A 78 12.83 10.23 -14.62
CA ARG A 78 14.06 9.57 -14.17
C ARG A 78 14.42 8.34 -15.02
N PHE A 79 13.46 7.74 -15.69
CA PHE A 79 13.67 6.56 -16.54
C PHE A 79 12.95 6.67 -17.90
N PRO A 80 13.22 7.72 -18.70
CA PRO A 80 12.50 7.98 -19.95
C PRO A 80 12.64 6.86 -21.00
N GLY A 81 13.67 6.01 -20.89
CA GLY A 81 13.90 4.86 -21.78
C GLY A 81 13.24 3.55 -21.34
N LEU A 82 12.53 3.50 -20.20
CA LEU A 82 11.89 2.27 -19.73
C LEU A 82 10.54 2.06 -20.41
N GLU A 83 10.44 1.00 -21.22
CA GLU A 83 9.22 0.64 -21.94
C GLU A 83 8.07 0.30 -20.97
N GLN A 84 6.95 1.01 -21.09
CA GLN A 84 5.73 0.79 -20.29
C GLN A 84 4.96 -0.41 -20.82
N LYS A 85 5.07 -1.57 -20.15
CA LYS A 85 4.36 -2.80 -20.55
C LYS A 85 2.88 -2.83 -20.11
N LYS A 86 2.40 -1.86 -19.31
CA LYS A 86 0.99 -1.70 -18.88
C LYS A 86 0.31 -3.03 -18.47
N GLY A 87 0.96 -3.81 -17.62
CA GLY A 87 0.54 -5.18 -17.28
C GLY A 87 -0.62 -5.31 -16.28
N ALA A 88 -1.23 -4.21 -15.83
CA ALA A 88 -2.27 -4.24 -14.80
C ALA A 88 -3.68 -4.08 -15.39
N SER A 89 -4.44 -5.17 -15.40
CA SER A 89 -5.87 -5.17 -15.72
C SER A 89 -6.70 -4.54 -14.59
N PHE A 90 -7.75 -3.79 -14.95
CA PHE A 90 -8.72 -3.20 -14.01
C PHE A 90 -9.35 -4.24 -13.07
N VAL A 91 -9.64 -5.44 -13.58
CA VAL A 91 -10.15 -6.56 -12.77
C VAL A 91 -9.10 -7.07 -11.78
N GLY A 92 -7.82 -7.03 -12.19
CA GLY A 92 -6.69 -7.34 -11.32
C GLY A 92 -6.52 -6.35 -10.17
N SER A 93 -6.84 -5.08 -10.39
CA SER A 93 -6.85 -4.05 -9.33
C SER A 93 -7.90 -4.33 -8.26
N VAL A 94 -9.14 -4.65 -8.67
CA VAL A 94 -10.24 -4.94 -7.74
C VAL A 94 -9.99 -6.21 -6.93
N ALA A 95 -9.64 -7.32 -7.59
CA ALA A 95 -9.35 -8.59 -6.92
C ALA A 95 -8.18 -8.47 -5.92
N ARG A 96 -7.19 -7.63 -6.27
CA ARG A 96 -6.03 -7.37 -5.42
C ARG A 96 -6.37 -6.47 -4.23
N SER A 97 -7.18 -5.43 -4.41
CA SER A 97 -7.65 -4.59 -3.29
C SER A 97 -8.44 -5.42 -2.28
N LEU A 98 -9.28 -6.34 -2.77
CA LEU A 98 -9.96 -7.33 -1.93
C LEU A 98 -8.95 -8.25 -1.21
N GLY A 99 -7.94 -8.74 -1.93
CA GLY A 99 -6.88 -9.59 -1.37
C GLY A 99 -6.06 -8.88 -0.29
N VAL A 100 -5.71 -7.60 -0.48
CA VAL A 100 -4.99 -6.79 0.51
C VAL A 100 -5.87 -6.53 1.74
N THR A 101 -7.16 -6.30 1.56
CA THR A 101 -8.11 -6.11 2.65
C THR A 101 -8.25 -7.38 3.50
N VAL A 102 -8.46 -8.54 2.86
CA VAL A 102 -8.54 -9.84 3.55
C VAL A 102 -7.22 -10.16 4.26
N LEU A 103 -6.10 -9.89 3.61
CA LEU A 103 -4.78 -10.11 4.19
C LEU A 103 -4.51 -9.20 5.39
N ALA A 104 -4.95 -7.93 5.34
CA ALA A 104 -4.87 -7.00 6.46
C ALA A 104 -5.72 -7.47 7.65
N LEU A 105 -6.94 -7.95 7.39
CA LEU A 105 -7.81 -8.53 8.43
C LEU A 105 -7.20 -9.78 9.07
N LEU A 106 -6.63 -10.68 8.26
CA LEU A 106 -5.94 -11.87 8.75
C LEU A 106 -4.70 -11.51 9.57
N ALA A 107 -3.90 -10.55 9.11
CA ALA A 107 -2.72 -10.07 9.83
C ALA A 107 -3.10 -9.42 11.17
N LEU A 108 -4.20 -8.65 11.20
CA LEU A 108 -4.74 -8.07 12.43
C LEU A 108 -5.15 -9.17 13.42
N LEU A 109 -5.87 -10.19 12.94
CA LEU A 109 -6.35 -11.31 13.75
C LEU A 109 -5.20 -12.16 14.30
N VAL A 110 -4.18 -12.44 13.49
CA VAL A 110 -2.98 -13.17 13.91
C VAL A 110 -2.14 -12.35 14.89
N SER A 111 -2.16 -11.02 14.79
CA SER A 111 -1.40 -10.15 15.71
C SER A 111 -1.99 -10.16 17.13
N MET A 112 -3.31 -10.31 17.28
CA MET A 112 -4.03 -10.27 18.57
C MET A 112 -3.42 -11.15 19.69
N PRO A 113 -3.17 -12.46 19.49
CA PRO A 113 -2.56 -13.30 20.52
C PRO A 113 -1.07 -12.99 20.79
N LEU A 114 -0.35 -12.44 19.81
CA LEU A 114 1.08 -12.13 19.93
C LEU A 114 1.35 -10.83 20.73
N TRP A 115 0.33 -10.01 20.98
CA TRP A 115 0.44 -8.78 21.77
C TRP A 115 0.67 -9.04 23.27
N LEU A 116 0.41 -10.25 23.77
CA LEU A 116 0.63 -10.62 25.17
C LEU A 116 2.12 -10.73 25.55
N ILE A 117 3.05 -10.70 24.59
CA ILE A 117 4.49 -10.76 24.84
C ILE A 117 5.10 -9.36 24.67
N PRO A 118 5.54 -8.68 25.74
CA PRO A 118 5.95 -7.27 25.73
C PRO A 118 6.99 -6.88 24.66
N PRO A 119 8.10 -7.62 24.43
CA PRO A 119 9.07 -7.25 23.38
C PRO A 119 8.53 -7.45 21.96
N LEU A 120 7.61 -8.40 21.76
CA LEU A 120 7.05 -8.74 20.45
C LEU A 120 6.09 -7.66 19.95
N VAL A 121 5.39 -6.96 20.85
CA VAL A 121 4.47 -5.86 20.49
C VAL A 121 5.17 -4.66 19.83
N LEU A 122 6.47 -4.48 20.02
CA LEU A 122 7.25 -3.39 19.40
C LEU A 122 7.81 -3.77 18.02
N VAL A 123 7.94 -5.05 17.73
CA VAL A 123 8.58 -5.56 16.49
C VAL A 123 7.54 -6.05 15.48
N LEU A 124 6.50 -6.76 15.95
CA LEU A 124 5.49 -7.35 15.08
C LEU A 124 4.69 -6.31 14.30
N PRO A 125 4.13 -5.24 14.91
CA PRO A 125 3.32 -4.30 14.16
C PRO A 125 4.10 -3.62 13.04
N PRO A 126 5.33 -3.09 13.26
CA PRO A 126 6.15 -2.55 12.18
C PRO A 126 6.56 -3.58 11.12
N LEU A 127 6.78 -4.84 11.51
CA LEU A 127 7.12 -5.90 10.57
C LEU A 127 5.93 -6.28 9.68
N ILE A 128 4.73 -6.42 10.26
CA ILE A 128 3.49 -6.70 9.53
C ILE A 128 3.15 -5.53 8.60
N TRP A 129 3.20 -4.30 9.13
CA TRP A 129 2.95 -3.10 8.33
C TRP A 129 3.99 -2.93 7.22
N GLY A 130 5.26 -3.15 7.53
CA GLY A 130 6.33 -3.06 6.57
C GLY A 130 6.19 -4.09 5.46
N TRP A 131 5.82 -5.32 5.80
CA TRP A 131 5.55 -6.38 4.83
C TRP A 131 4.33 -6.08 3.94
N LEU A 132 3.25 -5.56 4.52
CA LEU A 132 2.06 -5.16 3.77
C LEU A 132 2.37 -4.00 2.82
N THR A 133 3.03 -2.96 3.33
CA THR A 133 3.45 -1.77 2.57
C THR A 133 4.35 -2.17 1.41
N TYR A 134 5.31 -3.06 1.67
CA TYR A 134 6.16 -3.66 0.66
C TYR A 134 5.34 -4.30 -0.48
N ARG A 135 4.39 -5.19 -0.15
CA ARG A 135 3.57 -5.90 -1.15
C ARG A 135 2.67 -4.97 -1.96
N VAL A 136 2.13 -3.94 -1.32
CA VAL A 136 1.27 -2.95 -1.96
C VAL A 136 2.13 -2.07 -2.87
N MET A 137 3.06 -1.31 -2.29
CA MET A 137 3.84 -0.29 -3.00
C MET A 137 4.75 -0.85 -4.09
N SER A 138 5.42 -1.98 -3.86
CA SER A 138 6.35 -2.53 -4.87
C SER A 138 5.61 -3.02 -6.11
N PHE A 139 4.43 -3.62 -5.93
CA PHE A 139 3.63 -4.02 -7.07
C PHE A 139 3.01 -2.81 -7.75
N ASP A 140 2.54 -1.80 -7.01
CA ASP A 140 1.95 -0.61 -7.61
C ASP A 140 3.01 0.15 -8.44
N ALA A 141 4.26 0.20 -7.97
CA ALA A 141 5.40 0.72 -8.75
C ALA A 141 5.74 -0.10 -10.00
N LEU A 142 5.67 -1.43 -9.91
CA LEU A 142 6.04 -2.34 -10.99
C LEU A 142 4.90 -2.62 -11.98
N ALA A 143 3.65 -2.41 -11.60
CA ALA A 143 2.45 -2.76 -12.36
C ALA A 143 2.41 -2.12 -13.75
N GLU A 144 2.93 -0.91 -13.87
CA GLU A 144 2.90 -0.14 -15.12
C GLU A 144 4.09 -0.44 -16.05
N HIS A 145 5.21 -0.90 -15.49
CA HIS A 145 6.49 -1.03 -16.20
C HIS A 145 6.96 -2.48 -16.39
N ALA A 146 6.58 -3.42 -15.51
CA ALA A 146 7.04 -4.80 -15.52
C ALA A 146 5.96 -5.79 -15.99
N SER A 147 6.38 -6.84 -16.69
CA SER A 147 5.57 -8.03 -16.93
C SER A 147 5.36 -8.85 -15.64
N ALA A 148 4.37 -9.75 -15.65
CA ALA A 148 4.07 -10.60 -14.49
C ALA A 148 5.27 -11.48 -14.06
N GLU A 149 6.03 -11.97 -15.03
CA GLU A 149 7.24 -12.78 -14.83
C GLU A 149 8.39 -11.94 -14.25
N GLU A 150 8.67 -10.78 -14.84
CA GLU A 150 9.70 -9.85 -14.33
C GLU A 150 9.39 -9.43 -12.88
N ARG A 151 8.13 -9.14 -12.58
CA ARG A 151 7.68 -8.78 -11.23
C ARG A 151 7.87 -9.92 -10.22
N ALA A 152 7.50 -11.14 -10.59
CA ALA A 152 7.63 -12.30 -9.70
C ALA A 152 9.11 -12.58 -9.36
N GLU A 153 9.98 -12.48 -10.36
CA GLU A 153 11.42 -12.66 -10.19
C GLU A 153 12.01 -11.57 -9.30
N LEU A 154 11.68 -10.30 -9.57
CA LEU A 154 12.19 -9.17 -8.80
C LEU A 154 11.80 -9.25 -7.31
N LEU A 155 10.53 -9.59 -7.04
CA LEU A 155 10.02 -9.73 -5.68
C LEU A 155 10.67 -10.90 -4.95
N ARG A 156 11.05 -11.99 -5.63
CA ARG A 156 11.78 -13.11 -5.01
C ARG A 156 13.20 -12.71 -4.66
N THR A 157 13.89 -12.03 -5.56
CA THR A 157 15.31 -11.64 -5.42
C THR A 157 15.51 -10.50 -4.42
N HIS A 158 14.65 -9.48 -4.43
CA HIS A 158 14.79 -8.28 -3.59
C HIS A 158 13.86 -8.26 -2.36
N ARG A 159 13.32 -9.41 -1.92
CA ARG A 159 12.36 -9.50 -0.80
C ARG A 159 12.86 -8.87 0.51
N LEU A 160 14.13 -9.06 0.86
CA LEU A 160 14.72 -8.57 2.10
C LEU A 160 14.96 -7.06 2.08
N PRO A 161 15.63 -6.49 1.05
CA PRO A 161 15.74 -5.04 0.90
C PRO A 161 14.39 -4.34 0.92
N LEU A 162 13.41 -4.87 0.18
CA LEU A 162 12.09 -4.26 0.07
C LEU A 162 11.29 -4.35 1.38
N LEU A 163 11.44 -5.44 2.14
CA LEU A 163 10.91 -5.54 3.49
C LEU A 163 11.55 -4.52 4.43
N GLY A 164 12.89 -4.33 4.35
CA GLY A 164 13.61 -3.33 5.14
C GLY A 164 13.12 -1.91 4.89
N ILE A 165 12.95 -1.52 3.62
CA ILE A 165 12.37 -0.23 3.24
C ILE A 165 10.94 -0.11 3.80
N GLY A 166 10.14 -1.18 3.70
CA GLY A 166 8.78 -1.21 4.24
C GLY A 166 8.74 -1.01 5.76
N VAL A 167 9.61 -1.67 6.50
CA VAL A 167 9.71 -1.54 7.97
C VAL A 167 10.14 -0.13 8.36
N LEU A 168 11.14 0.44 7.67
CA LEU A 168 11.58 1.83 7.90
C LEU A 168 10.45 2.82 7.60
N CYS A 169 9.71 2.62 6.50
CA CYS A 169 8.52 3.43 6.18
C CYS A 169 7.42 3.26 7.23
N GLY A 170 7.22 2.06 7.77
CA GLY A 170 6.29 1.78 8.87
C GLY A 170 6.66 2.56 10.13
N TYR A 171 7.94 2.59 10.50
CA TYR A 171 8.43 3.40 11.62
C TYR A 171 8.31 4.91 11.36
N LEU A 172 8.62 5.39 10.16
CA LEU A 172 8.38 6.79 9.78
C LEU A 172 6.89 7.15 9.86
N GLY A 173 6.02 6.23 9.44
CA GLY A 173 4.56 6.38 9.54
C GLY A 173 4.08 6.39 10.99
N ALA A 174 4.82 5.78 11.92
CA ALA A 174 4.52 5.84 13.34
C ALA A 174 5.03 7.14 14.00
N ALA A 175 5.95 7.89 13.38
CA ALA A 175 6.55 9.10 13.96
C ALA A 175 5.53 10.18 14.37
N PRO A 176 4.45 10.48 13.61
CA PRO A 176 3.42 11.42 14.04
C PRO A 176 2.70 11.00 15.32
N SER A 177 2.70 9.70 15.67
CA SER A 177 2.10 9.19 16.93
C SER A 177 2.77 9.79 18.17
N ILE A 178 4.03 10.24 18.06
CA ILE A 178 4.75 10.95 19.12
C ILE A 178 4.11 12.32 19.39
N VAL A 179 3.57 12.98 18.36
CA VAL A 179 2.83 14.24 18.49
C VAL A 179 1.55 14.03 19.30
N TRP A 180 0.90 12.87 19.16
CA TRP A 180 -0.28 12.50 19.94
C TRP A 180 0.05 12.07 21.37
N ALA A 181 1.12 11.30 21.54
CA ALA A 181 1.58 10.83 22.86
C ALA A 181 1.99 11.99 23.79
N SER A 182 2.39 13.13 23.22
CA SER A 182 2.73 14.34 23.96
C SER A 182 1.51 15.22 24.32
N GLY A 183 0.28 14.70 24.15
CA GLY A 183 -0.99 15.43 24.16
C GLY A 183 -1.25 16.49 25.24
N VAL A 184 -0.77 16.31 26.48
CA VAL A 184 -0.95 17.32 27.54
C VAL A 184 -0.01 18.52 27.37
N LEU A 185 1.22 18.29 26.89
CA LEU A 185 2.22 19.35 26.70
C LEU A 185 1.88 20.30 25.55
N PHE A 186 1.03 19.85 24.63
CA PHE A 186 0.76 20.55 23.37
C PHE A 186 -0.72 20.88 23.14
N ALA A 187 -1.57 20.75 24.17
CA ALA A 187 -3.00 21.02 24.06
C ALA A 187 -3.32 22.41 23.47
N ALA A 188 -2.52 23.43 23.79
CA ALA A 188 -2.66 24.78 23.24
C ALA A 188 -2.38 24.87 21.71
N ALA A 189 -1.57 23.95 21.17
CA ALA A 189 -1.18 23.92 19.76
C ALA A 189 -2.00 22.91 18.94
N PHE A 190 -3.03 22.28 19.53
CA PHE A 190 -3.77 21.18 18.91
C PHE A 190 -4.33 21.51 17.52
N PHE A 191 -4.88 22.72 17.34
CA PHE A 191 -5.40 23.20 16.05
C PHE A 191 -4.34 23.31 14.94
N VAL A 192 -3.06 23.50 15.31
CA VAL A 192 -1.94 23.55 14.37
C VAL A 192 -1.34 22.15 14.19
N LEU A 193 -1.23 21.39 15.29
CA LEU A 193 -0.59 20.07 15.30
C LEU A 193 -1.40 19.01 14.57
N VAL A 194 -2.73 19.06 14.59
CA VAL A 194 -3.56 18.09 13.86
C VAL A 194 -3.36 18.23 12.35
N PRO A 195 -3.52 19.41 11.72
CA PRO A 195 -3.18 19.60 10.32
C PRO A 195 -1.72 19.25 10.01
N LEU A 196 -0.78 19.67 10.86
CA LEU A 196 0.64 19.37 10.67
C LEU A 196 0.91 17.85 10.68
N ALA A 197 0.32 17.11 11.61
CA ALA A 197 0.44 15.66 11.68
C ALA A 197 -0.11 15.00 10.41
N ILE A 198 -1.27 15.45 9.91
CA ILE A 198 -1.85 14.99 8.64
C ILE A 198 -0.91 15.27 7.46
N TRP A 199 -0.28 16.44 7.43
CA TRP A 199 0.73 16.78 6.42
C TRP A 199 1.96 15.89 6.50
N ILE A 200 2.47 15.62 7.71
CA ILE A 200 3.59 14.70 7.91
C ILE A 200 3.22 13.30 7.42
N TYR A 201 2.02 12.79 7.74
CA TYR A 201 1.53 11.50 7.21
C TYR A 201 1.54 11.48 5.67
N THR A 202 1.06 12.56 5.05
CA THR A 202 1.01 12.69 3.59
C THR A 202 2.41 12.71 2.97
N LEU A 203 3.35 13.45 3.58
CA LEU A 203 4.75 13.52 3.12
C LEU A 203 5.47 12.20 3.29
N VAL A 204 5.29 11.53 4.43
CA VAL A 204 5.85 10.20 4.69
C VAL A 204 5.31 9.21 3.66
N PHE A 205 4.00 9.21 3.41
CA PHE A 205 3.39 8.34 2.41
C PHE A 205 3.96 8.60 1.00
N ALA A 206 4.05 9.86 0.59
CA ALA A 206 4.63 10.24 -0.70
C ALA A 206 6.10 9.82 -0.82
N PHE A 207 6.89 10.06 0.23
CA PHE A 207 8.30 9.66 0.30
C PHE A 207 8.46 8.14 0.21
N SER A 208 7.66 7.36 0.95
CA SER A 208 7.65 5.91 0.88
C SER A 208 7.33 5.42 -0.53
N ALA A 209 6.29 5.98 -1.16
CA ALA A 209 5.91 5.64 -2.54
C ALA A 209 7.05 5.93 -3.53
N LEU A 210 7.71 7.10 -3.41
CA LEU A 210 8.86 7.49 -4.22
C LEU A 210 10.06 6.56 -4.03
N TRP A 211 10.36 6.18 -2.79
CA TRP A 211 11.47 5.28 -2.47
C TRP A 211 11.23 3.90 -3.07
N PHE A 212 10.05 3.33 -2.87
CA PHE A 212 9.67 2.05 -3.48
C PHE A 212 9.71 2.12 -5.01
N ALA A 213 9.18 3.17 -5.61
CA ALA A 213 9.22 3.37 -7.06
C ALA A 213 10.65 3.42 -7.58
N HIS A 214 11.51 4.22 -6.95
CA HIS A 214 12.90 4.35 -7.37
C HIS A 214 13.66 3.02 -7.29
N TYR A 215 13.55 2.33 -6.16
CA TYR A 215 14.24 1.06 -5.96
C TYR A 215 13.73 -0.03 -6.91
N CYS A 216 12.42 -0.13 -7.10
CA CYS A 216 11.82 -1.15 -7.98
C CYS A 216 12.16 -0.92 -9.46
N LEU A 217 12.09 0.33 -9.92
CA LEU A 217 12.41 0.66 -11.32
C LEU A 217 13.90 0.49 -11.62
N ASP A 218 14.78 0.85 -10.67
CA ASP A 218 16.21 0.62 -10.83
C ASP A 218 16.55 -0.87 -10.88
N ALA A 219 15.99 -1.68 -9.97
CA ALA A 219 16.17 -3.12 -9.98
C ALA A 219 15.61 -3.77 -11.27
N LEU A 220 14.47 -3.28 -11.78
CA LEU A 220 13.91 -3.73 -13.06
C LEU A 220 14.83 -3.39 -14.25
N ASN A 221 15.42 -2.20 -14.25
CA ASN A 221 16.37 -1.80 -15.28
C ASN A 221 17.60 -2.73 -15.30
N GLN A 222 18.16 -3.03 -14.12
CA GLN A 222 19.28 -3.95 -13.98
C GLN A 222 18.91 -5.37 -14.44
N LEU A 223 17.72 -5.88 -14.08
CA LEU A 223 17.24 -7.19 -14.52
C LEU A 223 17.15 -7.29 -16.06
N ARG A 224 16.63 -6.24 -16.71
CA ARG A 224 16.54 -6.19 -18.18
C ARG A 224 17.91 -6.10 -18.84
N ALA A 225 18.81 -5.29 -18.29
CA ALA A 225 20.19 -5.20 -18.77
C ALA A 225 20.92 -6.55 -18.67
N GLN A 226 20.74 -7.28 -17.58
CA GLN A 226 21.29 -8.63 -17.41
C GLN A 226 20.70 -9.62 -18.44
N ARG A 227 19.38 -9.60 -18.63
CA ARG A 227 18.71 -10.46 -19.65
C ARG A 227 19.19 -10.14 -21.07
N ALA A 228 19.36 -8.87 -21.40
CA ALA A 228 19.89 -8.45 -22.70
C ALA A 228 21.34 -8.89 -22.90
N ALA A 229 22.18 -8.82 -21.86
CA ALA A 229 23.56 -9.31 -21.91
C ALA A 229 23.64 -10.84 -22.11
N VAL A 230 22.71 -11.59 -21.51
CA VAL A 230 22.62 -13.06 -21.66
C VAL A 230 22.07 -13.47 -23.04
N ALA A 231 21.19 -12.66 -23.64
CA ALA A 231 20.62 -12.95 -24.96
C ALA A 231 21.64 -12.83 -26.11
N GLY A 232 22.73 -12.08 -25.93
CA GLY A 232 23.78 -11.87 -26.93
C GLY A 232 23.31 -11.05 -28.14
N PRO A 233 24.23 -10.41 -28.91
CA PRO A 233 23.86 -9.78 -30.17
C PRO A 233 23.34 -10.84 -31.16
N PRO A 234 22.41 -10.50 -32.07
CA PRO A 234 22.07 -11.37 -33.19
C PRO A 234 23.37 -11.72 -33.91
N SER A 235 23.61 -13.01 -34.14
CA SER A 235 24.70 -13.46 -34.98
C SER A 235 24.42 -13.01 -36.41
N ASP A 236 24.81 -11.79 -36.78
CA ASP A 236 24.96 -11.32 -38.15
C ASP A 236 26.22 -11.96 -38.79
N GLY A 237 26.36 -13.27 -38.62
CA GLY A 237 27.30 -14.08 -39.38
C GLY A 237 26.64 -14.44 -40.72
N PRO A 238 27.34 -14.33 -41.86
CA PRO A 238 26.82 -14.85 -43.12
C PRO A 238 26.42 -16.31 -42.92
N PRO A 239 25.31 -16.80 -43.51
CA PRO A 239 24.96 -18.21 -43.44
C PRO A 239 26.19 -19.04 -43.83
N PRO A 240 26.51 -20.13 -43.11
CA PRO A 240 27.65 -20.95 -43.43
C PRO A 240 27.52 -21.34 -44.90
N ALA A 241 28.50 -20.93 -45.71
CA ALA A 241 28.57 -21.34 -47.10
C ALA A 241 28.62 -22.87 -47.08
N ILE A 242 27.49 -23.49 -47.42
CA ILE A 242 27.43 -24.91 -47.71
C ILE A 242 28.35 -25.07 -48.92
N GLY A 243 29.59 -25.46 -48.64
CA GLY A 243 30.58 -25.78 -49.66
C GLY A 243 29.91 -26.76 -50.61
N THR A 244 29.65 -26.31 -51.84
CA THR A 244 29.13 -27.17 -52.88
C THR A 244 30.11 -28.34 -53.03
N ASP A 245 29.57 -29.55 -53.07
CA ASP A 245 30.22 -30.87 -53.21
C ASP A 245 31.25 -30.97 -54.37
N ARG A 246 31.38 -29.91 -55.16
CA ARG A 246 32.34 -29.74 -56.25
C ARG A 246 33.78 -29.56 -55.77
N ASP A 247 34.01 -29.04 -54.56
CA ASP A 247 35.36 -28.82 -54.03
C ASP A 247 35.99 -30.08 -53.42
N ILE A 248 35.16 -31.07 -53.04
CA ILE A 248 35.65 -32.37 -52.54
C ILE A 248 36.10 -33.23 -53.72
N ALA A 249 35.41 -33.18 -54.86
CA ALA A 249 35.73 -34.00 -56.03
C ALA A 249 37.05 -33.61 -56.74
N SER A 250 37.50 -32.36 -56.63
CA SER A 250 38.76 -31.90 -57.25
C SER A 250 40.02 -32.29 -56.47
N GLN A 251 39.87 -32.72 -55.21
CA GLN A 251 40.99 -33.09 -54.35
C GLN A 251 41.48 -34.54 -54.56
N TRP A 252 40.72 -35.37 -55.29
CA TRP A 252 41.02 -36.79 -55.52
C TRP A 252 41.46 -37.13 -56.95
N SER A 253 41.62 -36.14 -57.83
CA SER A 253 41.94 -36.37 -59.25
C SER A 253 43.31 -35.83 -59.70
N SER A 254 44.36 -36.05 -58.91
CA SER A 254 45.76 -35.88 -59.35
C SER A 254 46.60 -37.08 -58.89
N PRO A 255 47.28 -37.75 -59.82
CA PRO A 255 48.74 -37.61 -59.90
C PRO A 255 49.20 -36.78 -61.10
#